data_AF-A0A1Q9ACJ8-F1
#
_entry.id   AF-A0A1Q9ACJ8-F1
#
_cell.length_a   1.000
_cell.length_b   1.000
_cell.length_c   1.000
_cell.angle_alpha   90.00
_cell.angle_beta   90.00
_cell.angle_gamma   90.00
#
_symmetry.space_group_name_H-M   'P 1'
#
loop_
_entity.id
_entity.type
_entity.pdbx_description
1 polymer ?
#
loop_
_entity_poly.entity_id
_entity_poly.type
_entity_poly.pdbx_seq_one_letter_code
_entity_poly.pdbx_strand_id
1 'polypeptide(L)'
;MSAPLLFGLYPPKISDIPPGATIRPGCLLLHISTMPVFGRNRDETRFYNFPVYLPPPFNTPSQKNALLAFEYMRATSPTVRKAVEELQVLARTPASRAYARQHPEMSIK
;
A
#
# COMPACT_ATOMS: atom_id res chain seq x y z
N MET A 1 -16.35 12.48 -1.24
CA MET A 1 -15.22 12.12 -0.37
C MET A 1 -14.92 10.63 -0.55
N SER A 2 -13.66 10.24 -0.71
CA SER A 2 -13.19 8.84 -0.67
C SER A 2 -12.33 8.65 0.58
N ALA A 3 -12.26 7.43 1.11
CA ALA A 3 -11.26 7.13 2.13
C ALA A 3 -9.85 7.23 1.51
N PRO A 4 -8.83 7.66 2.28
CA PRO A 4 -7.46 7.60 1.81
C PRO A 4 -6.98 6.15 1.72
N LEU A 5 -6.02 5.92 0.82
CA LEU A 5 -5.23 4.68 0.83
C LEU A 5 -4.07 4.83 1.82
N LEU A 6 -3.72 3.74 2.46
CA LEU A 6 -2.56 3.63 3.31
C LEU A 6 -1.42 3.01 2.50
N PHE A 7 -0.20 3.46 2.74
CA PHE A 7 0.98 2.84 2.15
C PHE A 7 2.15 2.86 3.12
N GLY A 8 3.02 1.87 2.98
CA GLY A 8 4.18 1.69 3.84
C GLY A 8 5.28 0.93 3.12
N LEU A 9 6.49 1.07 3.63
CA LEU A 9 7.67 0.39 3.11
C LEU A 9 8.29 -0.41 4.25
N TYR A 10 8.54 -1.70 4.03
CA TYR A 10 9.14 -2.54 5.04
C TYR A 10 10.08 -3.59 4.45
N PRO A 11 11.04 -4.12 5.24
CA PRO A 11 11.85 -5.26 4.82
C PRO A 11 10.97 -6.51 4.69
N PRO A 12 11.12 -7.31 3.62
CA PRO A 12 10.34 -8.53 3.44
C PRO A 12 10.57 -9.51 4.59
N LYS A 13 9.49 -10.14 5.07
CA LYS A 13 9.54 -11.30 5.96
C LYS A 13 9.52 -12.58 5.13
N ILE A 14 9.94 -13.69 5.73
CA ILE A 14 9.92 -15.01 5.06
C ILE A 14 8.53 -15.36 4.53
N SER A 15 7.47 -15.00 5.26
CA SER A 15 6.07 -15.21 4.84
C SER A 15 5.65 -14.44 3.60
N ASP A 16 6.36 -13.35 3.26
CA ASP A 16 6.07 -12.54 2.09
C ASP A 16 6.74 -13.08 0.82
N ILE A 17 7.63 -14.07 0.95
CA ILE A 17 8.41 -14.63 -0.14
C ILE A 17 7.71 -15.89 -0.65
N PRO A 18 7.22 -15.91 -1.91
CA PRO A 18 6.67 -17.11 -2.49
C PRO A 18 7.70 -18.25 -2.49
N PRO A 19 7.30 -19.51 -2.26
CA PRO A 19 8.22 -20.64 -2.36
C PRO A 19 8.95 -20.65 -3.71
N GLY A 20 10.28 -20.74 -3.67
CA GLY A 20 11.14 -20.72 -4.87
C GLY A 20 11.46 -19.33 -5.42
N ALA A 21 10.89 -18.24 -4.88
CA ALA A 21 11.26 -16.89 -5.27
C ALA A 21 12.64 -16.49 -4.70
N THR A 22 13.48 -15.89 -5.55
CA THR A 22 14.77 -15.34 -5.12
C THR A 22 14.63 -13.84 -4.88
N ILE A 23 14.89 -13.39 -3.66
CA ILE A 23 14.92 -11.96 -3.32
C ILE A 23 16.37 -11.49 -3.24
N ARG A 24 16.69 -10.40 -3.94
CA ARG A 24 18.03 -9.82 -3.91
C ARG A 24 18.22 -8.99 -2.63
N PRO A 25 19.43 -8.91 -2.06
CA PRO A 25 19.74 -7.99 -0.98
C PRO A 25 19.31 -6.55 -1.32
N GLY A 26 18.74 -5.84 -0.36
CA GLY A 26 18.22 -4.48 -0.54
C GLY A 26 16.79 -4.40 -1.10
N CYS A 27 16.09 -5.53 -1.24
CA CYS A 27 14.66 -5.52 -1.53
C CYS A 27 13.86 -4.97 -0.35
N LEU A 28 12.92 -4.09 -0.66
CA LEU A 28 11.86 -3.65 0.26
C LEU A 28 10.50 -4.01 -0.34
N LEU A 29 9.48 -4.13 0.51
CA LEU A 29 8.11 -4.32 0.09
C LEU A 29 7.34 -3.01 0.27
N LEU A 30 6.82 -2.50 -0.84
CA LEU A 30 5.81 -1.45 -0.84
C LEU A 30 4.45 -2.10 -0.62
N HIS A 31 3.84 -1.80 0.52
CA HIS A 31 2.48 -2.20 0.84
C HIS A 31 1.53 -1.04 0.57
N ILE A 32 0.43 -1.33 -0.08
CA ILE A 32 -0.64 -0.37 -0.37
C ILE A 32 -1.95 -1.03 0.04
N SER A 33 -2.73 -0.35 0.87
CA SER A 33 -3.96 -0.89 1.43
C SER A 33 -5.07 0.13 1.55
N THR A 34 -6.27 -0.41 1.69
CA THR A 34 -7.48 0.33 2.07
C THR A 34 -7.61 0.40 3.58
N MET A 35 -8.53 1.24 4.06
CA MET A 35 -8.94 1.24 5.47
C MET A 35 -9.55 -0.12 5.88
N PRO A 36 -9.46 -0.51 7.17
CA PRO A 36 -9.99 -1.78 7.68
C PRO A 36 -11.52 -1.69 7.80
N VAL A 37 -12.24 -1.84 6.69
CA VAL A 37 -13.70 -1.65 6.63
C VAL A 37 -14.42 -2.77 5.86
N PHE A 38 -13.66 -3.76 5.40
CA PHE A 38 -14.19 -4.91 4.67
C PHE A 38 -14.36 -6.11 5.61
N GLY A 39 -14.89 -7.21 5.07
CA GLY A 39 -15.12 -8.42 5.84
C GLY A 39 -16.41 -8.40 6.63
N ARG A 40 -16.68 -9.52 7.32
CA ARG A 40 -17.93 -9.70 8.09
C ARG A 40 -17.97 -8.79 9.32
N ASN A 41 -16.82 -8.52 9.91
CA ASN A 41 -16.69 -7.71 11.13
C ASN A 41 -16.26 -6.25 10.87
N ARG A 42 -16.08 -5.86 9.59
CA ARG A 42 -15.60 -4.52 9.18
C ARG A 42 -14.23 -4.15 9.76
N ASP A 43 -13.31 -5.11 9.77
CA ASP A 43 -11.94 -5.00 10.25
C ASP A 43 -10.91 -5.47 9.21
N GLU A 44 -11.36 -5.97 8.05
CA GLU A 44 -10.46 -6.43 7.01
C GLU A 44 -10.00 -5.28 6.11
N THR A 45 -8.71 -5.30 5.77
CA THR A 45 -8.13 -4.46 4.72
C THR A 45 -8.01 -5.27 3.42
N ARG A 46 -8.16 -4.58 2.29
CA ARG A 46 -7.67 -5.08 0.99
C ARG A 46 -6.35 -4.42 0.69
N PHE A 47 -5.36 -5.21 0.28
CA PHE A 47 -3.99 -4.73 0.10
C PHE A 47 -3.25 -5.46 -1.03
N TYR A 48 -2.18 -4.82 -1.49
CA TYR A 48 -1.20 -5.39 -2.40
C TYR A 48 0.22 -5.11 -1.88
N ASN A 49 1.11 -6.07 -2.07
CA ASN A 49 2.53 -5.96 -1.76
C ASN A 49 3.35 -6.02 -3.05
N PHE A 50 4.25 -5.07 -3.24
CA PHE A 50 5.12 -5.01 -4.41
C PHE A 50 6.59 -4.95 -4.00
N PRO A 51 7.46 -5.83 -4.53
CA PRO A 51 8.89 -5.70 -4.32
C PRO A 51 9.42 -4.46 -5.04
N VAL A 52 10.22 -3.68 -4.32
CA VAL A 52 10.89 -2.48 -4.82
C VAL A 52 12.35 -2.50 -4.42
N TYR A 53 13.20 -2.04 -5.34
CA TYR A 53 14.63 -1.87 -5.11
C TYR A 53 14.94 -0.39 -5.31
N LEU A 54 15.11 0.31 -4.20
CA LEU A 54 15.50 1.72 -4.23
C LEU A 54 17.02 1.84 -4.13
N PRO A 55 17.64 2.81 -4.83
CA PRO A 55 19.05 3.09 -4.63
C PRO A 55 19.28 3.74 -3.25
N PRO A 56 20.48 3.61 -2.67
CA PRO A 56 20.89 4.47 -1.56
C PRO A 56 20.74 5.96 -1.92
N PRO A 57 20.34 6.83 -0.97
CA PRO A 57 20.04 6.57 0.44
C PRO A 57 18.58 6.16 0.72
N PHE A 58 17.76 5.93 -0.31
CA PHE A 58 16.31 5.69 -0.17
C PHE A 58 15.95 4.23 0.15
N ASN A 59 16.96 3.35 0.23
CA ASN A 59 16.82 1.92 0.47
C ASN A 59 16.55 1.54 1.93
N THR A 60 15.94 2.44 2.71
CA THR A 60 15.57 2.23 4.11
C THR A 60 14.09 2.55 4.35
N PRO A 61 13.39 1.81 5.22
CA PRO A 61 12.01 2.13 5.60
C PRO A 61 11.86 3.52 6.23
N SER A 62 11.09 4.39 5.58
CA SER A 62 10.63 5.66 6.15
C SER A 62 9.38 6.13 5.41
N GLN A 63 8.59 7.04 5.99
CA GLN A 63 7.42 7.60 5.32
C GLN A 63 7.78 8.31 4.01
N LYS A 64 8.89 9.07 4.02
CA LYS A 64 9.41 9.75 2.82
C LYS A 64 9.78 8.75 1.72
N ASN A 65 10.48 7.68 2.08
CA ASN A 65 10.91 6.66 1.12
C ASN A 65 9.73 5.81 0.63
N ALA A 66 8.72 5.59 1.46
CA ALA A 66 7.48 4.92 1.05
C ALA A 66 6.71 5.73 0.00
N LEU A 67 6.62 7.06 0.18
CA LEU A 67 6.01 7.94 -0.82
C LEU A 67 6.80 7.92 -2.14
N LEU A 68 8.13 8.00 -2.06
CA LEU A 68 8.99 7.89 -3.25
C LEU A 68 8.84 6.55 -3.96
N ALA A 69 8.84 5.44 -3.22
CA ALA A 69 8.59 4.10 -3.76
C ALA A 69 7.23 4.03 -4.45
N PHE A 70 6.18 4.55 -3.80
CA PHE A 70 4.83 4.56 -4.36
C PHE A 70 4.78 5.33 -5.68
N GLU A 71 5.29 6.56 -5.71
CA GLU A 71 5.29 7.39 -6.91
C GLU A 71 6.12 6.75 -8.03
N TYR A 72 7.30 6.24 -7.72
CA TYR A 72 8.16 5.54 -8.67
C TYR A 72 7.45 4.31 -9.27
N MET A 73 6.90 3.44 -8.42
CA MET A 73 6.24 2.20 -8.85
C MET A 73 4.96 2.49 -9.64
N ARG A 74 4.17 3.50 -9.24
CA ARG A 74 2.99 3.95 -9.98
C ARG A 74 3.34 4.53 -11.35
N ALA A 75 4.46 5.25 -11.46
CA ALA A 75 4.91 5.79 -12.75
C ALA A 75 5.40 4.69 -13.69
N THR A 76 6.12 3.70 -13.16
CA THR A 76 6.88 2.72 -13.96
C THR A 76 6.18 1.38 -14.18
N SER A 77 5.27 0.97 -13.30
CA SER A 77 4.61 -0.34 -13.37
C SER A 77 3.11 -0.23 -13.67
N PRO A 78 2.64 -0.69 -14.85
CA PRO A 78 1.22 -0.77 -15.16
C PRO A 78 0.42 -1.62 -14.17
N THR A 79 1.03 -2.69 -13.65
CA THR A 79 0.42 -3.57 -12.66
C THR A 79 0.12 -2.82 -11.36
N VAL A 80 1.06 -1.99 -10.91
CA VAL A 80 0.86 -1.17 -9.70
C VAL A 80 -0.22 -0.12 -9.95
N ARG A 81 -0.26 0.53 -11.12
CA ARG A 81 -1.34 1.46 -11.46
C ARG A 81 -2.71 0.80 -11.36
N LYS A 82 -2.88 -0.36 -11.99
CA LYS A 82 -4.13 -1.12 -11.96
C LYS A 82 -4.53 -1.50 -10.54
N ALA A 83 -3.59 -2.01 -9.74
CA ALA A 83 -3.84 -2.36 -8.35
C ALA A 83 -4.26 -1.15 -7.50
N VAL A 84 -3.62 0.01 -7.71
CA VAL A 84 -4.00 1.26 -7.04
C VAL A 84 -5.41 1.70 -7.45
N GLU A 85 -5.75 1.63 -8.74
CA GLU A 85 -7.11 1.94 -9.23
C GLU A 85 -8.16 1.03 -8.59
N GLU A 86 -7.90 -0.26 -8.50
CA GLU A 86 -8.80 -1.23 -7.82
C GLU A 86 -9.00 -0.87 -6.34
N LEU A 87 -7.92 -0.56 -5.61
CA LEU A 87 -8.01 -0.13 -4.22
C LEU A 87 -8.75 1.22 -4.09
N GLN A 88 -8.56 2.15 -5.03
CA GLN A 88 -9.28 3.43 -5.05
C GLN A 88 -10.79 3.25 -5.26
N VAL A 89 -11.21 2.30 -6.10
CA VAL A 89 -12.63 1.95 -6.26
C VAL A 89 -13.19 1.45 -4.92
N LEU A 90 -12.47 0.58 -4.22
CA LEU A 90 -12.85 0.07 -2.91
C LEU A 90 -12.90 1.17 -1.83
N ALA A 91 -11.93 2.09 -1.86
CA ALA A 91 -11.89 3.24 -0.96
C ALA A 91 -13.03 4.25 -1.18
N ARG A 92 -13.75 4.15 -2.31
CA ARG A 92 -14.94 4.96 -2.64
C ARG A 92 -16.25 4.30 -2.24
N THR A 93 -16.25 3.08 -1.71
CA THR A 93 -17.49 2.41 -1.26
C THR A 93 -18.14 3.16 -0.09
N PRO A 94 -19.47 3.01 0.13
CA PRO A 94 -20.16 3.68 1.23
C PRO A 94 -19.55 3.40 2.61
N ALA A 95 -19.09 2.17 2.85
CA ALA A 95 -18.44 1.77 4.10
C ALA A 95 -17.13 2.55 4.32
N SER A 96 -16.25 2.58 3.33
CA SER A 96 -15.00 3.36 3.36
C SER A 96 -15.25 4.85 3.62
N ARG A 97 -16.25 5.43 2.96
CA ARG A 97 -16.63 6.84 3.16
C ARG A 97 -17.19 7.12 4.55
N ALA A 98 -17.98 6.20 5.10
CA ALA A 98 -18.50 6.32 6.46
C ALA A 98 -17.36 6.29 7.48
N TYR A 99 -16.42 5.36 7.31
CA TYR A 99 -15.24 5.24 8.15
C TYR A 99 -14.37 6.51 8.11
N ALA A 100 -14.09 7.05 6.92
CA ALA A 100 -13.31 8.29 6.78
C ALA A 100 -13.99 9.51 7.43
N ARG A 101 -15.33 9.57 7.44
CA ARG A 101 -16.07 10.62 8.15
C ARG A 101 -15.99 10.47 9.68
N GLN A 102 -15.89 9.24 10.17
CA GLN A 102 -15.71 8.95 11.61
C GLN A 102 -14.27 9.20 12.07
N HIS A 103 -13.32 9.19 11.14
CA HIS A 103 -11.88 9.34 11.39
C HIS A 103 -11.27 10.46 10.54
N PRO A 104 -11.66 11.72 10.79
CA PRO A 104 -11.22 12.86 9.97
C PRO A 104 -9.70 13.08 10.00
N GLU A 105 -9.02 12.68 11.07
CA GLU A 105 -7.56 12.78 11.23
C GLU A 105 -6.78 11.98 10.19
N MET A 106 -7.38 10.92 9.62
CA MET A 106 -6.75 10.13 8.56
C MET A 106 -6.91 10.76 7.18
N SER A 107 -7.83 11.70 7.03
CA SER A 107 -8.06 12.41 5.77
C SER A 107 -7.07 13.58 5.66
N ILE A 108 -5.83 13.28 5.30
CA ILE A 108 -4.85 14.32 4.96
C ILE A 108 -5.35 15.03 3.69
N LYS A 109 -5.54 16.35 3.80
CA LYS A 109 -5.91 17.24 2.68
C LYS A 109 -4.76 17.42 1.69
#